data_AF-A0A9E2PS81-F1
#
_entry.id   AF-A0A9E2PS81-F1
#
_cell.length_a   1.000
_cell.length_b   1.000
_cell.length_c   1.000
_cell.angle_alpha   90.00
_cell.angle_beta   90.00
_cell.angle_gamma   90.00
#
_symmetry.space_group_name_H-M   'P 1'
#
loop_
_entity.id
_entity.type
_entity.pdbx_description
1 polymer ?
#
loop_
_entity_poly.entity_id
_entity_poly.type
_entity_poly.pdbx_seq_one_letter_code
_entity_poly.pdbx_strand_id
1 'polypeptide(L)'
;MRYIPASFQDVLDSRRRRPAYKIYAWDPGTVTISQIASATSNLNSGIPMPMDITPYASEISWSDKQLSFTMVDPRNLFHPDTGAYRNYLGDGAILRLVEGDEMLSETDWVTSFTGQIHGQVGWKKARNTGSVTAKVSVFGRGETQAFKRRKITTREYSVGTDLGIALYDICETFMGLTQAEVRIPFTLGRQFKHKVNQLAQVSPWEGISSLLEVVCYQPYFDGEGKLTYVNKSLQRPMAKVLADYVSCVELEVPENSQDGINKVKVVFLDAALSRVDGPYQKLGDAQVTTGFFSMHETLPCWWSEDHKQRADGTTMQVIKSVNSGILPVGTESYAQIDE
;
A
#
# COMPACT_ATOMS: atom_id res chain seq x y z
N MET A 1 8.00 6.85 6.84
CA MET A 1 9.45 6.81 7.14
C MET A 1 9.62 6.40 8.58
N ARG A 2 10.55 5.48 8.88
CA ARG A 2 10.90 5.13 10.26
C ARG A 2 11.58 6.34 10.90
N TYR A 3 11.25 6.68 12.15
CA TYR A 3 11.97 7.71 12.89
C TYR A 3 13.37 7.17 13.22
N ILE A 4 14.40 7.89 12.81
CA ILE A 4 15.79 7.59 13.15
C ILE A 4 16.26 8.73 14.06
N PRO A 5 16.65 8.46 15.32
CA PRO A 5 17.20 9.47 16.21
C PRO A 5 18.43 10.14 15.60
N ALA A 6 18.66 11.42 15.92
CA ALA A 6 19.84 12.16 15.42
C ALA A 6 21.15 11.48 15.84
N SER A 7 21.21 10.96 17.07
CA SER A 7 22.35 10.17 17.58
C SER A 7 22.63 8.93 16.74
N PHE A 8 21.57 8.28 16.24
CA PHE A 8 21.69 7.14 15.35
C PHE A 8 22.19 7.54 13.96
N GLN A 9 21.72 8.68 13.44
CA GLN A 9 22.19 9.24 12.18
C GLN A 9 23.69 9.58 12.23
N ASP A 10 24.17 10.17 13.33
CA ASP A 10 25.58 10.49 13.52
C ASP A 10 26.47 9.23 13.48
N VAL A 11 26.01 8.13 14.08
CA VAL A 11 26.72 6.84 14.05
C VAL A 11 26.73 6.25 12.63
N LEU A 12 25.61 6.34 11.90
CA LEU A 12 25.54 5.94 10.49
C LEU A 12 26.56 6.72 9.63
N ASP A 13 26.68 8.02 9.85
CA ASP A 13 27.57 8.91 9.10
C ASP A 13 29.05 8.71 9.48
N SER A 14 29.33 8.35 10.75
CA SER A 14 30.70 8.12 11.25
C SER A 14 31.40 6.89 10.67
N ARG A 15 30.64 5.95 10.07
CA ARG A 15 31.10 4.64 9.57
C ARG A 15 31.79 3.73 10.61
N ARG A 16 31.71 4.03 11.91
CA ARG A 16 32.30 3.22 13.01
C ARG A 16 31.24 2.38 13.72
N ARG A 17 30.43 1.66 12.95
CA ARG A 17 29.30 0.91 13.51
C ARG A 17 29.73 -0.33 14.29
N ARG A 18 29.02 -0.60 15.39
CA ARG A 18 28.99 -1.88 16.10
C ARG A 18 27.53 -2.33 16.17
N PRO A 19 27.01 -2.93 15.08
CA PRO A 19 25.62 -3.32 15.01
C PRO A 19 25.26 -4.27 16.15
N ALA A 20 24.21 -3.92 16.88
CA ALA A 20 23.67 -4.74 17.95
C ALA A 20 22.15 -4.86 17.78
N TYR A 21 21.56 -5.86 18.40
CA TYR A 21 20.11 -6.03 18.42
C TYR A 21 19.69 -6.65 19.75
N LYS A 22 18.42 -6.43 20.09
CA LYS A 22 17.75 -7.08 21.21
C LYS A 22 16.38 -7.58 20.82
N ILE A 23 16.02 -8.73 21.36
CA ILE A 23 14.67 -9.29 21.28
C ILE A 23 14.04 -9.21 22.67
N TYR A 24 13.04 -8.37 22.78
CA TYR A 24 12.25 -8.20 23.99
C TYR A 24 10.95 -9.01 23.89
N ALA A 25 10.61 -9.71 24.96
CA ALA A 25 9.36 -10.44 25.09
C ALA A 25 8.52 -9.93 26.27
N TRP A 26 7.21 -9.88 26.08
CA TRP A 26 6.23 -9.55 27.13
C TRP A 26 5.21 -10.67 27.32
N ASP A 27 4.82 -10.89 28.57
CA ASP A 27 3.74 -11.80 28.94
C ASP A 27 2.38 -11.20 28.52
N PRO A 28 1.62 -11.89 27.65
CA PRO A 28 0.32 -11.39 27.17
C PRO A 28 -0.75 -11.28 28.25
N GLY A 29 -0.58 -11.94 29.41
CA GLY A 29 -1.46 -11.78 30.56
C GLY A 29 -1.26 -10.47 31.32
N THR A 30 -0.15 -9.77 31.06
CA THR A 30 0.21 -8.52 31.77
C THR A 30 0.14 -7.29 30.88
N VAL A 31 0.39 -7.45 29.58
CA VAL A 31 0.50 -6.35 28.62
C VAL A 31 -0.21 -6.70 27.32
N THR A 32 -0.90 -5.71 26.75
CA THR A 32 -1.51 -5.82 25.41
C THR A 32 -0.59 -5.26 24.33
N ILE A 33 -0.71 -5.78 23.09
CA ILE A 33 0.06 -5.24 21.97
C ILE A 33 -0.25 -3.76 21.70
N SER A 34 -1.46 -3.30 22.01
CA SER A 34 -1.84 -1.90 21.86
C SER A 34 -1.07 -0.99 22.82
N GLN A 35 -0.86 -1.41 24.08
CA GLN A 35 -0.02 -0.67 25.04
C GLN A 35 1.43 -0.58 24.54
N ILE A 36 1.98 -1.67 24.01
CA ILE A 36 3.35 -1.73 23.50
C ILE A 36 3.50 -0.89 22.22
N ALA A 37 2.54 -0.97 21.30
CA ALA A 37 2.54 -0.17 20.07
C ALA A 37 2.35 1.33 20.36
N SER A 38 1.52 1.68 21.34
CA SER A 38 1.27 3.07 21.74
C SER A 38 2.41 3.68 22.57
N ALA A 39 3.34 2.86 23.07
CA ALA A 39 4.47 3.33 23.86
C ALA A 39 5.37 4.28 23.07
N THR A 40 5.87 5.31 23.74
CA THR A 40 6.80 6.30 23.18
C THR A 40 8.26 5.85 23.16
N SER A 41 8.60 4.78 23.87
CA SER A 41 9.96 4.22 23.97
C SER A 41 9.91 2.69 24.03
N ASN A 42 11.03 2.04 23.72
CA ASN A 42 11.19 0.59 23.85
C ASN A 42 11.08 0.12 25.31
N LEU A 43 11.57 0.95 26.24
CA LEU A 43 11.57 0.73 27.68
C LEU A 43 10.75 1.84 28.34
N ASN A 44 9.44 1.63 28.41
CA ASN A 44 8.51 2.59 29.00
C ASN A 44 8.24 2.23 30.46
N SER A 45 8.42 3.17 31.39
CA SER A 45 8.24 2.94 32.83
C SER A 45 6.79 2.64 33.23
N GLY A 46 5.81 2.93 32.37
CA GLY A 46 4.40 2.60 32.56
C GLY A 46 4.00 1.19 32.11
N ILE A 47 4.93 0.43 31.52
CA ILE A 47 4.70 -0.95 31.05
C ILE A 47 5.65 -1.88 31.82
N PRO A 48 5.19 -3.08 32.23
CA PRO A 48 6.06 -4.12 32.78
C PRO A 48 7.34 -4.30 31.96
N MET A 49 8.47 -4.40 32.66
CA MET A 49 9.78 -4.51 32.03
C MET A 49 9.84 -5.79 31.18
N PRO A 50 10.27 -5.70 29.90
CA PRO A 50 10.38 -6.88 29.05
C PRO A 50 11.46 -7.84 29.53
N MET A 51 11.29 -9.11 29.16
CA MET A 51 12.37 -10.09 29.23
C MET A 51 13.26 -9.97 28.00
N ASP A 52 14.57 -9.83 28.21
CA ASP A 52 15.57 -9.93 27.14
C ASP A 52 15.82 -11.41 26.81
N ILE A 53 15.33 -11.85 25.65
CA ILE A 53 15.49 -13.23 25.17
C ILE A 53 16.61 -13.38 24.13
N THR A 54 17.34 -12.29 23.85
CA THR A 54 18.46 -12.26 22.91
C THR A 54 19.50 -13.37 23.17
N PRO A 55 19.91 -13.66 24.43
CA PRO A 55 20.90 -14.71 24.71
C PRO A 55 20.46 -16.13 24.31
N TYR A 56 19.15 -16.33 24.11
CA TYR A 56 18.57 -17.62 23.73
C TYR A 56 18.25 -17.71 22.24
N ALA A 57 18.42 -16.64 21.47
CA ALA A 57 18.03 -16.57 20.07
C ALA A 57 19.22 -16.69 19.11
N SER A 58 19.08 -17.54 18.10
CA SER A 58 20.02 -17.72 16.98
C SER A 58 19.26 -17.74 15.65
N GLU A 59 19.97 -17.58 14.51
CA GLU A 59 19.38 -17.70 13.16
C GLU A 59 18.18 -16.76 12.94
N ILE A 60 18.34 -15.49 13.29
CA ILE A 60 17.25 -14.50 13.23
C ILE A 60 17.02 -14.05 11.79
N SER A 61 15.74 -13.98 11.40
CA SER A 61 15.27 -13.46 10.13
C SER A 61 13.98 -12.68 10.35
N TRP A 62 13.82 -11.51 9.74
CA TRP A 62 12.61 -10.73 9.88
C TRP A 62 12.23 -9.96 8.61
N SER A 63 10.95 -9.63 8.55
CA SER A 63 10.29 -8.76 7.56
C SER A 63 9.26 -7.89 8.28
N ASP A 64 8.52 -7.08 7.54
CA ASP A 64 7.34 -6.37 8.07
C ASP A 64 6.23 -7.33 8.54
N LYS A 65 6.18 -8.55 7.98
CA LYS A 65 5.12 -9.53 8.26
C LYS A 65 5.48 -10.53 9.35
N GLN A 66 6.74 -10.91 9.45
CA GLN A 66 7.15 -12.02 10.31
C GLN A 66 8.57 -11.83 10.83
N LEU A 67 8.78 -12.18 12.10
CA LEU A 67 10.08 -12.42 12.74
C LEU A 67 10.19 -13.91 13.04
N SER A 68 11.28 -14.54 12.65
CA SER A 68 11.60 -15.93 12.96
C SER A 68 13.01 -16.06 13.49
N PHE A 69 13.19 -16.95 14.45
CA PHE A 69 14.48 -17.29 15.01
C PHE A 69 14.43 -18.69 15.62
N THR A 70 15.60 -19.31 15.77
CA THR A 70 15.78 -20.54 16.51
C THR A 70 16.10 -20.20 17.96
N MET A 71 15.28 -20.66 18.90
CA MET A 71 15.55 -20.56 20.32
C MET A 71 16.31 -21.77 20.81
N VAL A 72 17.36 -21.54 21.60
CA VAL A 72 18.14 -22.55 22.32
C VAL A 72 17.94 -22.35 23.82
N ASP A 73 17.24 -23.27 24.46
CA ASP A 73 16.94 -23.24 25.89
C ASP A 73 17.66 -24.38 26.62
N PRO A 74 18.87 -24.15 27.15
CA PRO A 74 19.65 -25.18 27.82
C PRO A 74 19.08 -25.57 29.19
N ARG A 75 18.21 -24.73 29.77
CA ARG A 75 17.68 -24.90 31.13
C ARG A 75 16.19 -25.17 31.18
N ASN A 76 15.55 -25.33 30.02
CA ASN A 76 14.13 -25.60 29.89
C ASN A 76 13.26 -24.53 30.60
N LEU A 77 13.69 -23.26 30.53
CA LEU A 77 13.03 -22.10 31.13
C LEU A 77 11.77 -21.68 30.38
N PHE A 78 11.71 -21.90 29.07
CA PHE A 78 10.64 -21.41 28.19
C PHE A 78 9.70 -22.51 27.70
N HIS A 79 9.97 -23.77 28.08
CA HIS A 79 9.13 -24.91 27.71
C HIS A 79 7.69 -24.73 28.21
N PRO A 80 6.67 -25.04 27.39
CA PRO A 80 5.27 -24.73 27.68
C PRO A 80 4.77 -25.37 28.98
N ASP A 81 5.16 -26.62 29.25
CA ASP A 81 4.64 -27.36 30.40
C ASP A 81 5.37 -27.08 31.71
N THR A 82 6.68 -26.81 31.64
CA THR A 82 7.59 -26.90 32.80
C THR A 82 8.44 -25.65 33.00
N GLY A 83 8.48 -24.74 32.02
CA GLY A 83 9.29 -23.54 32.06
C GLY A 83 8.70 -22.45 32.95
N ALA A 84 9.57 -21.80 33.74
CA ALA A 84 9.20 -20.64 34.56
C ALA A 84 8.82 -19.42 33.70
N TYR A 85 9.35 -19.32 32.48
CA TYR A 85 9.15 -18.22 31.53
C TYR A 85 8.28 -18.61 30.34
N ARG A 86 7.50 -19.70 30.47
CA ARG A 86 6.61 -20.22 29.41
C ARG A 86 5.68 -19.17 28.80
N ASN A 87 5.21 -18.20 29.58
CA ASN A 87 4.26 -17.19 29.11
C ASN A 87 4.89 -16.22 28.10
N TYR A 88 6.21 -16.01 28.13
CA TYR A 88 6.92 -15.12 27.22
C TYR A 88 7.06 -15.69 25.80
N LEU A 89 6.72 -16.97 25.60
CA LEU A 89 6.65 -17.62 24.28
C LEU A 89 5.34 -18.40 24.08
N GLY A 90 4.34 -18.10 24.91
CA GLY A 90 3.00 -18.66 24.78
C GLY A 90 2.22 -18.05 23.61
N ASP A 91 1.02 -18.56 23.37
CA ASP A 91 0.10 -17.95 22.42
C ASP A 91 -0.22 -16.51 22.83
N GLY A 92 -0.18 -15.58 21.88
CA GLY A 92 -0.40 -14.16 22.11
C GLY A 92 0.81 -13.39 22.67
N ALA A 93 1.90 -14.08 23.05
CA ALA A 93 3.10 -13.41 23.57
C ALA A 93 3.66 -12.40 22.57
N ILE A 94 4.04 -11.24 23.10
CA ILE A 94 4.40 -10.08 22.28
C ILE A 94 5.92 -10.01 22.21
N LEU A 95 6.46 -9.98 21.00
CA LEU A 95 7.89 -9.86 20.78
C LEU A 95 8.20 -8.59 19.97
N ARG A 96 9.29 -7.93 20.36
CA ARG A 96 9.82 -6.76 19.70
C ARG A 96 11.30 -6.96 19.38
N LEU A 97 11.67 -6.75 18.12
CA LEU A 97 13.05 -6.66 17.68
C LEU A 97 13.44 -5.18 17.66
N VAL A 98 14.51 -4.88 18.38
CA VAL A 98 15.10 -3.54 18.44
C VAL A 98 16.52 -3.63 17.89
N GLU A 99 16.83 -2.76 16.94
CA GLU A 99 18.15 -2.68 16.29
C GLU A 99 18.87 -1.41 16.72
N GLY A 100 20.14 -1.58 17.05
CA GLY A 100 20.95 -0.61 17.72
C GLY A 100 22.38 -0.56 17.22
N ASP A 101 23.15 0.26 17.93
CA ASP A 101 24.60 0.22 17.90
C ASP A 101 25.09 0.19 19.35
N GLU A 102 26.13 -0.59 19.64
CA GLU A 102 26.70 -0.67 21.00
C GLU A 102 27.21 0.70 21.50
N MET A 103 27.50 1.63 20.58
CA MET A 103 27.92 2.99 20.93
C MET A 103 26.76 3.88 21.43
N LEU A 104 25.51 3.44 21.28
CA LEU A 104 24.31 4.20 21.62
C LEU A 104 23.59 3.58 22.83
N SER A 105 22.93 4.43 23.60
CA SER A 105 22.00 3.99 24.65
C SER A 105 20.86 3.15 24.04
N GLU A 106 20.45 2.08 24.74
CA GLU A 106 19.33 1.21 24.31
C GLU A 106 18.01 1.97 24.13
N THR A 107 17.87 3.12 24.79
CA THR A 107 16.72 4.02 24.61
C THR A 107 16.63 4.61 23.21
N ASP A 108 17.76 4.74 22.54
CA ASP A 108 17.90 5.36 21.22
C ASP A 108 17.89 4.32 20.10
N TRP A 109 17.79 3.04 20.45
CA TRP A 109 17.72 1.98 19.47
C TRP A 109 16.36 1.98 18.77
N VAL A 110 16.36 1.61 17.49
CA VAL A 110 15.18 1.70 16.61
C VAL A 110 14.39 0.41 16.66
N THR A 111 13.08 0.50 16.80
CA THR A 111 12.20 -0.67 16.70
C THR A 111 12.07 -1.12 15.25
N SER A 112 12.50 -2.36 14.96
CA SER A 112 12.46 -2.92 13.61
C SER A 112 11.29 -3.86 13.37
N PHE A 113 10.78 -4.51 14.42
CA PHE A 113 9.62 -5.38 14.34
C PHE A 113 8.88 -5.43 15.67
N THR A 114 7.54 -5.46 15.62
CA THR A 114 6.66 -5.72 16.77
C THR A 114 5.55 -6.64 16.33
N GLY A 115 5.36 -7.76 17.02
CA GLY A 115 4.37 -8.76 16.65
C GLY A 115 3.98 -9.68 17.78
N GLN A 116 3.12 -10.65 17.47
CA GLN A 116 2.63 -11.66 18.42
C GLN A 116 2.88 -13.08 17.91
N ILE A 117 3.09 -13.99 18.84
CA ILE A 117 3.06 -15.43 18.56
C ILE A 117 1.60 -15.85 18.39
N HIS A 118 1.35 -16.70 17.39
CA HIS A 118 0.04 -17.30 17.17
C HIS A 118 0.17 -18.83 17.26
N GLY A 119 -0.53 -19.41 18.23
CA GLY A 119 -0.48 -20.82 18.57
C GLY A 119 0.71 -21.20 19.44
N GLN A 120 0.91 -22.50 19.63
CA GLN A 120 1.96 -23.04 20.47
C GLN A 120 3.26 -23.20 19.71
N VAL A 121 4.37 -22.75 20.32
CA VAL A 121 5.72 -22.96 19.77
C VAL A 121 6.08 -24.45 19.87
N GLY A 122 6.56 -25.02 18.76
CA GLY A 122 6.99 -26.43 18.71
C GLY A 122 8.42 -26.61 19.25
N TRP A 123 8.58 -27.49 20.23
CA TRP A 123 9.85 -27.76 20.91
C TRP A 123 10.45 -29.11 20.49
N LYS A 124 11.77 -29.15 20.34
CA LYS A 124 12.56 -30.35 20.05
C LYS A 124 13.63 -30.53 21.11
N LYS A 125 13.67 -31.69 21.75
CA LYS A 125 14.71 -32.01 22.73
C LYS A 125 15.94 -32.60 22.01
N ALA A 126 17.11 -32.02 22.23
CA ALA A 126 18.36 -32.60 21.77
C ALA A 126 18.65 -33.89 22.56
N ARG A 127 18.94 -34.99 21.85
CA ARG A 127 19.16 -36.31 22.48
C ARG A 127 20.40 -36.35 23.39
N ASN A 128 21.43 -35.54 23.10
CA ASN A 128 22.75 -35.69 23.73
C ASN A 128 23.04 -34.64 24.83
N THR A 129 22.42 -33.47 24.77
CA THR A 129 22.76 -32.32 25.63
C THR A 129 21.65 -31.93 26.60
N GLY A 130 20.47 -32.55 26.50
CA GLY A 130 19.30 -32.20 27.32
C GLY A 130 18.67 -30.83 27.00
N SER A 131 19.37 -29.97 26.23
CA SER A 131 18.88 -28.68 25.75
C SER A 131 17.67 -28.85 24.84
N VAL A 132 16.72 -27.93 24.96
CA VAL A 132 15.52 -27.90 24.11
C VAL A 132 15.67 -26.76 23.13
N THR A 133 15.36 -27.02 21.86
CA THR A 133 15.37 -26.02 20.80
C THR A 133 13.97 -25.84 20.24
N ALA A 134 13.65 -24.63 19.81
CA ALA A 134 12.36 -24.31 19.20
C ALA A 134 12.55 -23.36 18.02
N LYS A 135 11.74 -23.54 16.97
CA LYS A 135 11.64 -22.53 15.92
C LYS A 135 10.51 -21.59 16.26
N VAL A 136 10.83 -20.35 16.61
CA VAL A 136 9.86 -19.33 16.96
C VAL A 136 9.46 -18.57 15.70
N SER A 137 8.17 -18.30 15.56
CA SER A 137 7.59 -17.47 14.50
C SER A 137 6.63 -16.49 15.13
N VAL A 138 6.93 -15.21 14.94
CA VAL A 138 6.16 -14.08 15.44
C VAL A 138 5.59 -13.36 14.23
N PHE A 139 4.31 -13.04 14.27
CA PHE A 139 3.61 -12.40 13.16
C PHE A 139 3.32 -10.94 13.50
N GLY A 140 3.57 -10.06 12.53
CA GLY A 140 3.22 -8.66 12.64
C GLY A 140 1.70 -8.48 12.70
N ARG A 141 1.24 -7.34 13.20
CA ARG A 141 -0.22 -7.06 13.34
C ARG A 141 -0.98 -7.09 12.02
N GLY A 142 -0.30 -6.81 10.91
CA GLY A 142 -0.88 -6.93 9.58
C GLY A 142 -1.34 -8.35 9.25
N GLU A 143 -0.77 -9.38 9.87
CA GLU A 143 -1.08 -10.79 9.65
C GLU A 143 -2.21 -11.33 10.53
N THR A 144 -2.81 -10.49 11.37
CA THR A 144 -3.95 -10.86 12.21
C THR A 144 -5.15 -11.29 11.35
N GLN A 145 -5.61 -12.54 11.55
CA GLN A 145 -6.69 -13.11 10.74
C GLN A 145 -8.02 -12.37 10.89
N ALA A 146 -8.28 -11.76 12.05
CA ALA A 146 -9.46 -10.93 12.27
C ALA A 146 -9.52 -9.71 11.32
N PHE A 147 -8.36 -9.15 10.94
CA PHE A 147 -8.30 -8.02 10.01
C PHE A 147 -8.51 -8.46 8.55
N LYS A 148 -8.05 -9.67 8.20
CA LYS A 148 -8.09 -10.18 6.82
C LYS A 148 -9.36 -10.94 6.46
N ARG A 149 -9.95 -11.68 7.40
CA ARG A 149 -11.03 -12.65 7.10
C ARG A 149 -12.41 -12.22 7.57
N ARG A 150 -12.52 -11.51 8.70
CA ARG A 150 -13.82 -11.15 9.27
C ARG A 150 -14.52 -10.17 8.34
N LYS A 151 -15.69 -10.51 7.81
CA LYS A 151 -16.48 -9.58 7.01
C LYS A 151 -17.23 -8.62 7.91
N ILE A 152 -17.15 -7.34 7.58
CA ILE A 152 -17.76 -6.24 8.31
C ILE A 152 -18.65 -5.44 7.35
N THR A 153 -19.58 -4.72 7.95
CA THR A 153 -20.37 -3.69 7.28
C THR A 153 -20.21 -2.42 8.09
N THR A 154 -19.69 -1.36 7.47
CA THR A 154 -19.51 -0.07 8.17
C THR A 154 -20.85 0.59 8.45
N ARG A 155 -20.86 1.64 9.27
CA ARG A 155 -22.00 2.56 9.26
C ARG A 155 -22.12 3.28 7.90
N GLU A 156 -23.24 3.96 7.73
CA GLU A 156 -23.47 4.82 6.58
C GLU A 156 -22.74 6.15 6.74
N TYR A 157 -22.08 6.59 5.67
CA TYR A 157 -21.42 7.89 5.57
C TYR A 157 -22.18 8.78 4.60
N SER A 158 -22.50 10.00 5.04
CA SER A 158 -23.17 11.02 4.23
C SER A 158 -22.20 11.70 3.25
N VAL A 159 -22.76 12.39 2.25
CA VAL A 159 -22.02 13.25 1.31
C VAL A 159 -21.13 14.22 2.08
N GLY A 160 -19.91 14.43 1.59
CA GLY A 160 -18.97 15.40 2.17
C GLY A 160 -18.15 14.86 3.33
N THR A 161 -18.45 13.66 3.84
CA THR A 161 -17.60 12.99 4.84
C THR A 161 -16.25 12.64 4.20
N ASP A 162 -15.14 13.00 4.85
CA ASP A 162 -13.79 12.67 4.38
C ASP A 162 -13.51 11.17 4.52
N LEU A 163 -12.79 10.59 3.55
CA LEU A 163 -12.44 9.17 3.55
C LEU A 163 -11.60 8.79 4.79
N GLY A 164 -10.82 9.71 5.34
CA GLY A 164 -10.04 9.52 6.56
C GLY A 164 -10.92 9.29 7.80
N ILE A 165 -12.08 9.93 7.88
CA ILE A 165 -13.05 9.71 8.98
C ILE A 165 -13.56 8.26 8.94
N ALA A 166 -13.91 7.76 7.75
CA ALA A 166 -14.35 6.39 7.57
C ALA A 166 -13.23 5.38 7.84
N LEU A 167 -11.99 5.71 7.48
CA LEU A 167 -10.82 4.90 7.78
C LEU A 167 -10.62 4.74 9.28
N TYR A 168 -10.65 5.85 10.03
CA TYR A 168 -10.46 5.84 11.47
C TYR A 168 -11.58 5.08 12.19
N ASP A 169 -12.83 5.21 11.74
CA ASP A 169 -13.94 4.41 12.26
C ASP A 169 -13.71 2.90 12.06
N ILE A 170 -13.19 2.51 10.89
CA ILE A 170 -12.85 1.10 10.65
C ILE A 170 -11.71 0.63 11.58
N CYS A 171 -10.68 1.46 11.73
CA CYS A 171 -9.54 1.16 12.60
C CYS A 171 -9.96 1.01 14.07
N GLU A 172 -10.81 1.90 14.58
CA GLU A 172 -11.27 1.88 15.96
C GLU A 172 -12.29 0.76 16.20
N THR A 173 -13.40 0.78 15.47
CA THR A 173 -14.55 -0.10 15.71
C THR A 173 -14.27 -1.55 15.36
N PHE A 174 -13.53 -1.80 14.27
CA PHE A 174 -13.32 -3.15 13.77
C PHE A 174 -11.90 -3.67 14.02
N MET A 175 -10.87 -2.82 13.91
CA MET A 175 -9.49 -3.30 14.15
C MET A 175 -9.04 -3.13 15.60
N GLY A 176 -9.79 -2.42 16.44
CA GLY A 176 -9.42 -2.16 17.84
C GLY A 176 -8.14 -1.34 17.98
N LEU A 177 -7.82 -0.53 16.98
CA LEU A 177 -6.66 0.36 16.99
C LEU A 177 -7.03 1.69 17.64
N THR A 178 -6.18 2.16 18.55
CA THR A 178 -6.29 3.50 19.10
C THR A 178 -5.74 4.54 18.12
N GLN A 179 -6.08 5.82 18.33
CA GLN A 179 -5.57 6.91 17.50
C GLN A 179 -4.03 7.02 17.52
N ALA A 180 -3.38 6.67 18.64
CA ALA A 180 -1.92 6.67 18.76
C ALA A 180 -1.25 5.58 17.90
N GLU A 181 -2.01 4.55 17.52
CA GLU A 181 -1.54 3.44 16.70
C GLU A 181 -1.72 3.69 15.20
N VAL A 182 -2.44 4.75 14.81
CA VAL A 182 -2.70 5.10 13.41
C VAL A 182 -1.89 6.34 13.04
N ARG A 183 -0.86 6.15 12.21
CA ARG A 183 0.02 7.21 11.67
C ARG A 183 -0.47 7.77 10.32
N ILE A 184 -1.62 7.34 9.86
CA ILE A 184 -2.27 7.85 8.65
C ILE A 184 -2.99 9.16 9.01
N PRO A 185 -2.90 10.24 8.22
CA PRO A 185 -3.63 11.47 8.50
C PRO A 185 -5.14 11.25 8.63
N PHE A 186 -5.77 11.90 9.62
CA PHE A 186 -7.23 11.86 9.82
C PHE A 186 -8.03 12.44 8.66
N THR A 187 -7.42 13.35 7.89
CA THR A 187 -8.01 13.95 6.70
C THR A 187 -7.19 13.57 5.47
N LEU A 188 -7.82 12.87 4.53
CA LEU A 188 -7.19 12.41 3.30
C LEU A 188 -7.43 13.36 2.12
N GLY A 189 -8.30 14.36 2.27
CA GLY A 189 -8.58 15.36 1.23
C GLY A 189 -9.48 14.85 0.11
N ARG A 190 -10.17 13.73 0.34
CA ARG A 190 -11.15 13.13 -0.56
C ARG A 190 -12.41 12.84 0.24
N GLN A 191 -13.56 13.12 -0.35
CA GLN A 191 -14.85 13.01 0.31
C GLN A 191 -15.79 12.09 -0.44
N PHE A 192 -16.72 11.48 0.29
CA PHE A 192 -17.81 10.72 -0.29
C PHE A 192 -18.77 11.60 -1.10
N LYS A 193 -19.21 11.09 -2.26
CA LYS A 193 -20.04 11.85 -3.22
C LYS A 193 -21.53 11.48 -3.20
N HIS A 194 -21.89 10.30 -2.72
CA HIS A 194 -23.29 9.85 -2.74
C HIS A 194 -24.01 10.13 -1.43
N LYS A 195 -25.34 10.19 -1.45
CA LYS A 195 -26.19 10.44 -0.28
C LYS A 195 -25.92 9.46 0.86
N VAL A 196 -25.71 8.19 0.51
CA VAL A 196 -25.42 7.09 1.42
C VAL A 196 -24.25 6.32 0.85
N ASN A 197 -23.18 6.17 1.62
CA ASN A 197 -21.99 5.39 1.24
C ASN A 197 -21.70 4.41 2.37
N GLN A 198 -21.43 3.16 2.02
CA GLN A 198 -21.17 2.11 2.99
C GLN A 198 -20.25 1.07 2.36
N LEU A 199 -19.32 0.55 3.15
CA LEU A 199 -18.55 -0.62 2.78
C LEU A 199 -19.23 -1.84 3.40
N ALA A 200 -19.73 -2.74 2.56
CA ALA A 200 -20.50 -3.91 2.98
C ALA A 200 -19.77 -5.21 2.57
N GLN A 201 -19.75 -6.19 3.49
CA GLN A 201 -19.18 -7.52 3.25
C GLN A 201 -17.70 -7.52 2.82
N VAL A 202 -16.93 -6.55 3.31
CA VAL A 202 -15.48 -6.47 3.12
C VAL A 202 -14.76 -6.79 4.43
N SER A 203 -13.51 -7.26 4.36
CA SER A 203 -12.69 -7.35 5.58
C SER A 203 -12.23 -5.96 6.04
N PRO A 204 -11.91 -5.74 7.32
CA PRO A 204 -11.36 -4.47 7.78
C PRO A 204 -10.15 -4.02 6.97
N TRP A 205 -9.25 -4.97 6.67
CA TRP A 205 -8.05 -4.69 5.87
C TRP A 205 -8.38 -4.30 4.43
N GLU A 206 -9.31 -5.01 3.79
CA GLU A 206 -9.82 -4.64 2.45
C GLU A 206 -10.46 -3.25 2.48
N GLY A 207 -11.28 -2.96 3.49
CA GLY A 207 -11.97 -1.68 3.63
C GLY A 207 -11.01 -0.49 3.73
N ILE A 208 -10.01 -0.55 4.61
CA ILE A 208 -9.01 0.53 4.70
C ILE A 208 -8.15 0.62 3.44
N SER A 209 -7.83 -0.51 2.80
CA SER A 209 -7.02 -0.54 1.58
C SER A 209 -7.74 0.16 0.43
N SER A 210 -9.04 -0.12 0.25
CA SER A 210 -9.87 0.53 -0.78
C SER A 210 -10.00 2.03 -0.57
N LEU A 211 -10.13 2.50 0.68
CA LEU A 211 -10.20 3.94 0.98
C LEU A 211 -8.87 4.65 0.68
N LEU A 212 -7.74 4.02 1.03
CA LEU A 212 -6.40 4.55 0.82
C LEU A 212 -5.96 4.53 -0.64
N GLU A 213 -6.44 3.55 -1.41
CA GLU A 213 -6.13 3.42 -2.83
C GLU A 213 -6.59 4.66 -3.63
N VAL A 214 -7.70 5.29 -3.24
CA VAL A 214 -8.22 6.53 -3.84
C VAL A 214 -7.22 7.70 -3.75
N VAL A 215 -6.35 7.70 -2.75
CA VAL A 215 -5.28 8.69 -2.56
C VAL A 215 -3.89 8.12 -2.88
N CYS A 216 -3.84 6.99 -3.60
CA CYS A 216 -2.63 6.27 -3.99
C CYS A 216 -1.78 5.81 -2.79
N TYR A 217 -2.41 5.50 -1.66
CA TYR A 217 -1.72 5.01 -0.46
C TYR A 217 -1.92 3.50 -0.32
N GLN A 218 -0.87 2.79 0.13
CA GLN A 218 -0.95 1.38 0.51
C GLN A 218 -0.74 1.24 2.02
N PRO A 219 -1.72 0.71 2.78
CA PRO A 219 -1.55 0.49 4.21
C PRO A 219 -0.54 -0.62 4.51
N TYR A 220 0.22 -0.45 5.58
CA TYR A 220 1.06 -1.48 6.19
C TYR A 220 1.30 -1.16 7.67
N PHE A 221 1.72 -2.15 8.46
CA PHE A 221 2.17 -1.91 9.83
C PHE A 221 3.69 -1.70 9.85
N ASP A 222 4.16 -0.66 10.53
CA ASP A 222 5.59 -0.41 10.69
C ASP A 222 6.23 -1.29 11.79
N GLY A 223 7.53 -1.12 11.99
CA GLY A 223 8.30 -1.88 13.00
C GLY A 223 7.82 -1.65 14.44
N GLU A 224 7.18 -0.51 14.73
CA GLU A 224 6.58 -0.23 16.05
C GLU A 224 5.24 -0.93 16.24
N GLY A 225 4.67 -1.50 15.18
CA GLY A 225 3.33 -2.08 15.18
C GLY A 225 2.23 -1.05 14.98
N LYS A 226 2.55 0.13 14.41
CA LYS A 226 1.59 1.19 14.08
C LYS A 226 1.14 1.10 12.62
N LEU A 227 -0.13 1.35 12.37
CA LEU A 227 -0.68 1.40 11.03
C LEU A 227 -0.22 2.67 10.33
N THR A 228 0.47 2.50 9.21
CA THR A 228 1.01 3.58 8.38
C THR A 228 0.76 3.27 6.92
N TYR A 229 1.35 4.07 6.02
CA TYR A 229 1.12 3.95 4.59
C TYR A 229 2.39 4.19 3.77
N VAL A 230 2.46 3.49 2.63
CA VAL A 230 3.39 3.83 1.54
C VAL A 230 2.63 4.66 0.52
N ASN A 231 3.13 5.85 0.24
CA ASN A 231 2.64 6.64 -0.89
C ASN A 231 3.13 6.01 -2.19
N LYS A 232 2.21 5.52 -3.03
CA LYS A 232 2.47 4.93 -4.35
C LYS A 232 2.31 5.92 -5.51
N SER A 233 2.03 7.19 -5.23
CA SER A 233 1.97 8.22 -6.28
C SER A 233 3.31 8.32 -6.99
N LEU A 234 3.27 8.29 -8.32
CA LEU A 234 4.45 8.51 -9.17
C LEU A 234 4.92 9.97 -9.15
N GLN A 235 4.08 10.89 -8.70
CA GLN A 235 4.40 12.32 -8.61
C GLN A 235 5.23 12.66 -7.37
N ARG A 236 5.44 11.71 -6.46
CA ARG A 236 6.22 11.96 -5.24
C ARG A 236 7.72 12.00 -5.55
N PRO A 237 8.51 12.82 -4.84
CA PRO A 237 9.96 12.77 -4.94
C PRO A 237 10.50 11.41 -4.49
N MET A 238 11.67 11.03 -5.00
CA MET A 238 12.36 9.80 -4.61
C MET A 238 12.54 9.76 -3.08
N ALA A 239 12.16 8.65 -2.46
CA ALA A 239 12.24 8.51 -1.01
C ALA A 239 13.68 8.41 -0.50
N LYS A 240 14.58 7.81 -1.29
CA LYS A 240 16.01 7.69 -0.99
C LYS A 240 16.79 7.56 -2.30
N VAL A 241 17.87 8.33 -2.41
CA VAL A 241 18.87 8.16 -3.45
C VAL A 241 20.01 7.38 -2.84
N LEU A 242 20.27 6.18 -3.34
CA LEU A 242 21.46 5.43 -2.98
C LEU A 242 22.60 5.98 -3.84
N ALA A 243 23.56 6.66 -3.22
CA ALA A 243 24.72 7.16 -3.93
C ALA A 243 25.65 6.00 -4.34
N ASP A 244 26.42 6.18 -5.41
CA ASP A 244 27.27 5.13 -6.03
C ASP A 244 28.29 4.50 -5.07
N TYR A 245 28.61 5.16 -3.95
CA TYR A 245 29.55 4.69 -2.93
C TYR A 245 28.87 3.99 -1.74
N VAL A 246 27.53 3.84 -1.75
CA VAL A 246 26.84 3.03 -0.75
C VAL A 246 27.12 1.57 -1.06
N SER A 247 27.66 0.85 -0.07
CA SER A 247 28.03 -0.56 -0.16
C SER A 247 26.80 -1.46 -0.28
N CYS A 248 26.13 -1.45 -1.44
CA CYS A 248 25.18 -2.49 -1.81
C CYS A 248 25.98 -3.77 -2.02
N VAL A 249 25.85 -4.73 -1.10
CA VAL A 249 26.52 -6.03 -1.21
C VAL A 249 25.99 -6.79 -2.43
N GLU A 250 24.67 -6.75 -2.60
CA GLU A 250 23.97 -7.41 -3.69
C GLU A 250 22.64 -6.67 -3.93
N LEU A 251 22.31 -6.44 -5.20
CA LEU A 251 21.02 -5.88 -5.61
C LEU A 251 20.42 -6.83 -6.64
N GLU A 252 19.47 -7.63 -6.20
CA GLU A 252 18.66 -8.44 -7.11
C GLU A 252 17.44 -7.63 -7.52
N VAL A 253 17.45 -7.13 -8.77
CA VAL A 253 16.24 -6.61 -9.40
C VAL A 253 15.69 -7.78 -10.21
N PRO A 254 14.66 -8.50 -9.73
CA PRO A 254 14.04 -9.51 -10.54
C PRO A 254 13.51 -8.82 -11.80
N GLU A 255 14.07 -9.18 -12.94
CA GLU A 255 13.53 -8.80 -14.24
C GLU A 255 12.23 -9.57 -14.40
N ASN A 256 11.17 -9.08 -13.75
CA ASN A 256 9.83 -9.44 -14.12
C ASN A 256 9.66 -8.84 -15.50
N SER A 257 10.04 -9.60 -16.54
CA SER A 257 9.63 -9.37 -17.91
C SER A 257 8.15 -9.10 -17.83
N GLN A 258 7.77 -7.82 -17.90
CA GLN A 258 6.38 -7.44 -17.75
C GLN A 258 5.62 -8.26 -18.77
N ASP A 259 4.55 -8.93 -18.36
CA ASP A 259 3.51 -9.34 -19.29
C ASP A 259 3.25 -8.09 -20.13
N GLY A 260 3.68 -8.10 -21.39
CA GLY A 260 3.60 -6.94 -22.26
C GLY A 260 2.19 -6.43 -22.16
N ILE A 261 2.00 -5.25 -21.54
CA ILE A 261 0.67 -4.70 -21.33
C ILE A 261 0.19 -4.27 -22.72
N ASN A 262 -0.36 -5.22 -23.46
CA ASN A 262 -0.80 -5.04 -24.85
C ASN A 262 -2.02 -4.13 -24.92
N LYS A 263 -2.67 -3.87 -23.78
CA LYS A 263 -3.85 -3.02 -23.68
C LYS A 263 -4.05 -2.48 -22.26
N VAL A 264 -3.93 -1.17 -22.10
CA VAL A 264 -4.41 -0.45 -20.91
C VAL A 264 -5.84 -0.01 -21.17
N LYS A 265 -6.81 -0.53 -20.41
CA LYS A 265 -8.18 -0.02 -20.43
C LYS A 265 -8.37 0.88 -19.22
N VAL A 266 -8.41 2.18 -19.44
CA VAL A 266 -8.76 3.17 -18.41
C VAL A 266 -10.25 3.02 -18.12
N VAL A 267 -10.60 2.52 -16.94
CA VAL A 267 -12.00 2.29 -16.51
C VAL A 267 -12.60 3.55 -15.89
N PHE A 268 -11.78 4.50 -15.46
CA PHE A 268 -12.22 5.77 -14.89
C PHE A 268 -11.38 6.93 -15.42
N LEU A 269 -12.04 7.95 -15.95
CA LEU A 269 -11.45 9.24 -16.26
C LEU A 269 -11.16 9.97 -14.93
N ASP A 270 -9.92 10.43 -14.76
CA ASP A 270 -9.54 11.30 -13.65
C ASP A 270 -10.40 12.57 -13.65
N ALA A 271 -10.83 13.02 -12.47
CA ALA A 271 -11.60 14.26 -12.30
C ALA A 271 -10.76 15.53 -12.59
N ALA A 272 -9.43 15.41 -12.66
CA ALA A 272 -8.52 16.47 -13.09
C ALA A 272 -8.25 16.48 -14.61
N LEU A 273 -8.81 15.54 -15.37
CA LEU A 273 -8.60 15.42 -16.80
C LEU A 273 -9.52 16.42 -17.53
N SER A 274 -8.97 17.57 -17.92
CA SER A 274 -9.74 18.68 -18.51
C SER A 274 -10.06 18.52 -20.00
N ARG A 275 -9.28 17.72 -20.73
CA ARG A 275 -9.42 17.48 -22.18
C ARG A 275 -8.99 16.06 -22.52
N VAL A 276 -9.84 15.35 -23.25
CA VAL A 276 -9.45 14.20 -24.06
C VAL A 276 -9.51 14.70 -25.49
N ASP A 277 -8.37 14.77 -26.18
CA ASP A 277 -8.37 15.04 -27.60
C ASP A 277 -9.01 13.84 -28.31
N GLY A 278 -10.32 13.99 -28.45
CA GLY A 278 -11.23 13.19 -29.23
C GLY A 278 -11.74 14.09 -30.35
N PRO A 279 -11.91 13.57 -31.55
CA PRO A 279 -11.46 14.38 -32.66
C PRO A 279 -12.70 14.76 -33.53
N TYR A 280 -12.75 15.92 -34.22
CA TYR A 280 -13.89 16.41 -35.02
C TYR A 280 -14.50 15.34 -35.93
N GLN A 281 -15.82 15.13 -35.86
CA GLN A 281 -16.46 13.98 -36.50
C GLN A 281 -17.25 14.33 -37.76
N LYS A 282 -17.59 15.61 -37.96
CA LYS A 282 -18.19 16.12 -39.19
C LYS A 282 -17.15 16.93 -39.98
N LEU A 283 -16.92 16.55 -41.23
CA LEU A 283 -16.00 17.20 -42.17
C LEU A 283 -16.62 18.45 -42.79
N GLY A 284 -17.93 18.42 -43.03
CA GLY A 284 -18.68 19.50 -43.67
C GLY A 284 -20.05 19.01 -44.18
N ASP A 285 -20.74 19.86 -44.91
CA ASP A 285 -22.02 19.55 -45.55
C ASP A 285 -21.88 19.69 -47.07
N ALA A 286 -22.29 18.65 -47.81
CA ALA A 286 -22.36 18.69 -49.26
C ALA A 286 -23.80 19.00 -49.69
N GLN A 287 -24.00 20.02 -50.53
CA GLN A 287 -25.29 20.25 -51.17
C GLN A 287 -25.35 19.51 -52.51
N VAL A 288 -26.35 18.64 -52.64
CA VAL A 288 -26.58 17.86 -53.86
C VAL A 288 -27.98 18.16 -54.38
N THR A 289 -28.08 18.48 -55.66
CA THR A 289 -29.37 18.73 -56.34
C THR A 289 -30.05 17.39 -56.63
N THR A 290 -31.07 17.03 -55.84
CA THR A 290 -31.81 15.76 -55.97
C THR A 290 -33.17 15.93 -56.64
N GLY A 291 -33.16 16.21 -57.95
CA GLY A 291 -34.33 16.03 -58.83
C GLY A 291 -35.59 16.83 -58.47
N PHE A 292 -36.71 16.50 -59.14
CA PHE A 292 -37.82 17.41 -59.42
C PHE A 292 -38.69 17.85 -58.22
N PHE A 293 -38.52 17.28 -57.01
CA PHE A 293 -39.40 17.58 -55.85
C PHE A 293 -38.68 18.15 -54.63
N SER A 294 -37.34 18.15 -54.61
CA SER A 294 -36.53 18.91 -53.65
C SER A 294 -35.30 19.40 -54.40
N MET A 295 -35.23 20.71 -54.67
CA MET A 295 -34.14 21.20 -55.51
C MET A 295 -32.78 21.02 -54.84
N HIS A 296 -32.65 21.13 -53.51
CA HIS A 296 -31.36 21.05 -52.81
C HIS A 296 -31.49 20.19 -51.56
N GLU A 297 -30.73 19.10 -51.47
CA GLU A 297 -30.62 18.27 -50.27
C GLU A 297 -29.20 18.38 -49.71
N THR A 298 -29.11 18.54 -48.39
CA THR A 298 -27.82 18.74 -47.70
C THR A 298 -27.42 17.44 -47.02
N LEU A 299 -26.30 16.86 -47.42
CA LEU A 299 -25.77 15.62 -46.88
C LEU A 299 -24.57 15.90 -45.96
N PRO A 300 -24.62 15.47 -44.69
CA PRO A 300 -23.49 15.62 -43.79
C PRO A 300 -22.39 14.62 -44.15
N CYS A 301 -21.16 15.13 -44.30
CA CYS A 301 -19.98 14.32 -44.55
C CYS A 301 -19.22 14.08 -43.23
N TRP A 302 -18.96 12.82 -42.90
CA TRP A 302 -18.32 12.40 -41.66
C TRP A 302 -16.86 11.98 -41.88
N TRP A 303 -16.02 12.04 -40.85
CA TRP A 303 -14.60 11.69 -40.92
C TRP A 303 -14.31 10.18 -40.91
N SER A 304 -15.24 9.36 -40.40
CA SER A 304 -15.15 7.89 -40.40
C SER A 304 -16.54 7.28 -40.58
N GLU A 305 -16.65 6.06 -41.12
CA GLU A 305 -17.94 5.36 -41.31
C GLU A 305 -18.60 4.94 -39.98
N ASP A 306 -17.80 4.77 -38.92
CA ASP A 306 -18.29 4.40 -37.59
C ASP A 306 -18.62 5.61 -36.69
N HIS A 307 -18.38 6.83 -37.19
CA HIS A 307 -18.68 8.12 -36.57
C HIS A 307 -18.04 8.35 -35.19
N LYS A 308 -16.88 7.73 -34.86
CA LYS A 308 -16.36 7.71 -33.48
C LYS A 308 -15.02 8.40 -33.23
N GLN A 309 -14.15 8.60 -34.22
CA GLN A 309 -12.79 9.17 -34.00
C GLN A 309 -12.30 10.02 -35.21
N ARG A 310 -11.50 11.07 -34.98
CA ARG A 310 -10.73 11.88 -35.97
C ARG A 310 -9.21 11.84 -35.68
N ALA A 311 -8.41 12.33 -36.61
CA ALA A 311 -6.99 12.56 -36.37
C ALA A 311 -6.72 14.07 -36.46
N ASP A 312 -5.81 14.59 -35.62
CA ASP A 312 -5.41 16.00 -35.67
C ASP A 312 -4.60 16.25 -36.97
N GLY A 313 -4.92 17.33 -37.72
CA GLY A 313 -4.19 17.74 -38.94
C GLY A 313 -4.59 17.14 -40.31
N THR A 314 -5.80 16.64 -40.51
CA THR A 314 -6.24 15.98 -41.77
C THR A 314 -6.87 16.93 -42.82
N THR A 315 -6.68 16.66 -44.13
CA THR A 315 -7.23 17.43 -45.28
C THR A 315 -8.16 16.61 -46.17
N MET A 316 -9.16 17.23 -46.81
CA MET A 316 -10.12 16.57 -47.72
C MET A 316 -9.57 16.40 -49.15
N GLN A 317 -9.75 15.23 -49.78
CA GLN A 317 -9.44 14.98 -51.20
C GLN A 317 -10.67 14.45 -51.97
N VAL A 318 -11.06 15.12 -53.06
CA VAL A 318 -12.21 14.72 -53.89
C VAL A 318 -11.79 13.70 -54.93
N ILE A 319 -12.32 12.47 -54.85
CA ILE A 319 -11.95 11.35 -55.74
C ILE A 319 -12.80 11.33 -57.03
N LYS A 320 -14.06 11.77 -56.94
CA LYS A 320 -14.98 11.84 -58.08
C LYS A 320 -15.99 12.96 -57.87
N SER A 321 -16.12 13.84 -58.86
CA SER A 321 -17.04 14.98 -58.84
C SER A 321 -18.18 14.76 -59.84
N VAL A 322 -19.36 15.31 -59.59
CA VAL A 322 -20.49 15.32 -60.53
C VAL A 322 -20.13 16.06 -61.84
N ASN A 323 -19.07 16.86 -61.83
CA ASN A 323 -18.52 17.55 -63.01
C ASN A 323 -17.34 16.83 -63.67
N SER A 324 -16.99 15.60 -63.25
CA SER A 324 -15.83 14.87 -63.80
C SER A 324 -16.12 14.07 -65.09
N GLY A 325 -17.32 14.19 -65.66
CA GLY A 325 -17.68 13.65 -66.98
C GLY A 325 -17.48 14.65 -68.13
N ILE A 326 -17.81 14.26 -69.37
CA ILE A 326 -17.62 15.09 -70.59
C ILE A 326 -18.44 16.40 -70.56
N LEU A 327 -19.54 16.43 -69.81
CA LEU A 327 -20.36 17.62 -69.60
C LEU A 327 -20.57 17.80 -68.09
N PRO A 328 -20.36 19.02 -67.54
CA PRO A 328 -20.68 19.31 -66.14
C PRO A 328 -22.20 19.24 -65.93
N VAL A 329 -22.64 18.44 -64.96
CA VAL A 329 -24.06 18.12 -64.71
C VAL A 329 -24.60 18.85 -63.46
N GLY A 330 -23.76 19.56 -62.71
CA GLY A 330 -24.21 20.28 -61.51
C GLY A 330 -23.23 21.31 -60.95
N THR A 331 -23.66 22.04 -59.93
CA THR A 331 -22.82 22.99 -59.17
C THR A 331 -22.41 22.35 -57.85
N GLU A 332 -21.11 22.30 -57.57
CA GLU A 332 -20.54 21.83 -56.30
C GLU A 332 -19.77 22.97 -55.64
N SER A 333 -19.99 23.21 -54.35
CA SER A 333 -19.22 24.16 -53.55
C SER A 333 -18.73 23.48 -52.28
N TYR A 334 -17.43 23.58 -52.02
CA TYR A 334 -16.79 23.04 -50.81
C TYR A 334 -16.31 24.20 -49.94
N ALA A 335 -16.71 24.20 -48.67
CA ALA A 335 -16.22 25.15 -47.68
C ALA A 335 -15.49 24.38 -46.57
N GLN A 336 -14.25 24.76 -46.29
CA GLN A 336 -13.54 24.28 -45.12
C GLN A 336 -14.06 25.04 -43.90
N ILE A 337 -14.44 24.30 -42.85
CA ILE A 337 -14.86 24.88 -41.57
C ILE A 337 -13.70 24.64 -40.60
N ASP A 338 -12.93 25.68 -40.32
CA ASP A 338 -11.95 25.69 -39.22
C ASP A 338 -12.56 26.50 -38.06
N GLU A 339 -12.94 25.81 -36.97
CA GLU A 339 -13.15 26.40 -35.63
C GLU A 339 -12.20 25.76 -34.62
#